data_AF-W5TPL2-F1
#
_entry.id   AF-W5TPL2-F1
#
_cell.length_a   1.000
_cell.length_b   1.000
_cell.length_c   1.000
_cell.angle_alpha   90.00
_cell.angle_beta   90.00
_cell.angle_gamma   90.00
#
_symmetry.space_group_name_H-M   'P 1'
#
loop_
_entity.id
_entity.type
_entity.pdbx_description
1 polymer ?
#
loop_
_entity_poly.entity_id
_entity_poly.type
_entity_poly.pdbx_seq_one_letter_code
_entity_poly.pdbx_strand_id
1 'polypeptide(L)'
;MSEQARAGDHAPGGEVRIIPVPGLPEFRPGDDVAEHIAAQAPWLADGDVLVVTSKIVAKAEGRIVAAPLDPEERDAVRRKLVDAEAVRVLARKGRTLITENRIGIVQAASGVDGSNVEQGELVLLPTDPDASAKAIRSELARRLGVEVAVVITDTMGRAWRIGQIDAAIGAAGLRVVHDYAGAVDGQGNELQVTQVAVADELAAAADLAKGKLGGVPVAVVRGLATVDDGSTAKDLLRGGEEDLFWLGTAEAIERGRREALLVRRSVRSFAATPVEPELIRAAVADALTAPAPHHTHPVRFVWVREPELRARLLNAMAARWRDDLGGDGLAPERVERRVARGRILFDAPEVIIPFCVPDGAHDYPDQRRRAAESTMFTVAVGAAVQGLLVALATRGVGSCWIGSTIFAPEVTREVLDLAGDWNPLGAIAVGYPEEELQPREPRPGGFGLIEL
;
A
#
# COMPACT_ATOMS: atom_id res chain seq x y z
N MET A 1 -32.73 -24.05 20.05
CA MET A 1 -32.83 -23.04 18.97
C MET A 1 -34.16 -23.22 18.29
N SER A 2 -34.97 -22.17 18.16
CA SER A 2 -36.21 -22.25 17.37
C SER A 2 -35.88 -22.51 15.89
N GLU A 3 -36.78 -23.16 15.16
CA GLU A 3 -36.65 -23.40 13.72
C GLU A 3 -36.41 -22.10 12.91
N GLN A 4 -36.86 -20.95 13.41
CA GLN A 4 -36.63 -19.65 12.78
C GLN A 4 -35.17 -19.15 12.87
N ALA A 5 -34.42 -19.53 13.91
CA ALA A 5 -33.00 -19.16 14.01
C ALA A 5 -32.11 -19.97 13.04
N ARG A 6 -32.59 -21.11 12.52
CA ARG A 6 -31.89 -21.91 11.50
C ARG A 6 -31.98 -21.31 10.09
N ALA A 7 -32.93 -20.40 9.83
CA ALA A 7 -33.22 -19.92 8.48
C ALA A 7 -32.19 -18.91 7.92
N GLY A 8 -31.14 -18.56 8.68
CA GLY A 8 -30.09 -17.60 8.27
C GLY A 8 -28.66 -18.04 8.57
N ASP A 9 -28.44 -19.29 8.96
CA ASP A 9 -27.10 -19.84 9.21
C ASP A 9 -26.53 -20.48 7.93
N HIS A 10 -25.22 -20.35 7.66
CA HIS A 10 -24.56 -21.06 6.56
C HIS A 10 -24.36 -22.55 6.89
N ALA A 11 -24.38 -22.92 8.18
CA ALA A 11 -24.25 -24.30 8.59
C ALA A 11 -25.53 -25.11 8.26
N PRO A 12 -25.40 -26.35 7.74
CA PRO A 12 -26.57 -27.14 7.34
C PRO A 12 -27.35 -27.75 8.51
N GLY A 13 -26.82 -27.68 9.74
CA GLY A 13 -27.46 -28.25 10.93
C GLY A 13 -27.53 -29.78 10.96
N GLY A 14 -26.83 -30.47 10.06
CA GLY A 14 -26.80 -31.93 9.89
C GLY A 14 -25.46 -32.46 9.39
N GLU A 15 -25.43 -33.71 8.94
CA GLU A 15 -24.21 -34.37 8.42
C GLU A 15 -23.77 -33.79 7.08
N VAL A 16 -22.47 -33.49 6.95
CA VAL A 16 -21.82 -33.16 5.68
C VAL A 16 -20.85 -34.27 5.30
N ARG A 17 -20.95 -34.76 4.07
CA ARG A 17 -20.08 -35.82 3.51
C ARG A 17 -19.24 -35.27 2.37
N ILE A 18 -17.96 -35.66 2.32
CA ILE A 18 -17.04 -35.33 1.24
C ILE A 18 -16.65 -36.64 0.55
N ILE A 19 -17.07 -36.79 -0.70
CA ILE A 19 -17.00 -38.04 -1.45
C ILE A 19 -16.04 -37.85 -2.63
N PRO A 20 -14.89 -38.53 -2.68
CA PRO A 20 -13.97 -38.43 -3.82
C PRO A 20 -14.58 -39.05 -5.08
N VAL A 21 -14.22 -38.52 -6.25
CA VAL A 21 -14.55 -39.12 -7.57
C VAL A 21 -13.28 -39.75 -8.16
N PRO A 22 -12.97 -41.01 -7.83
CA PRO A 22 -11.79 -41.71 -8.34
C PRO A 22 -12.01 -42.20 -9.77
N GLY A 23 -10.93 -42.48 -10.51
CA GLY A 23 -11.00 -43.13 -11.83
C GLY A 23 -11.20 -42.18 -13.01
N LEU A 24 -11.08 -40.86 -12.79
CA LEU A 24 -11.02 -39.89 -13.88
C LEU A 24 -9.72 -40.03 -14.68
N PRO A 25 -9.72 -39.75 -16.00
CA PRO A 25 -8.55 -39.89 -16.85
C PRO A 25 -7.54 -38.76 -16.63
N GLU A 26 -6.38 -38.90 -17.30
CA GLU A 26 -5.46 -37.79 -17.48
C GLU A 26 -5.99 -36.86 -18.59
N PHE A 27 -6.41 -35.65 -18.23
CA PHE A 27 -7.04 -34.71 -19.15
C PHE A 27 -6.04 -34.06 -20.12
N ARG A 28 -6.47 -33.86 -21.36
CA ARG A 28 -5.74 -33.23 -22.46
C ARG A 28 -6.59 -32.14 -23.14
N PRO A 29 -5.96 -31.27 -23.94
CA PRO A 29 -6.67 -30.20 -24.64
C PRO A 29 -7.83 -30.75 -25.48
N GLY A 30 -9.04 -30.23 -25.24
CA GLY A 30 -10.27 -30.62 -25.93
C GLY A 30 -11.11 -31.69 -25.22
N ASP A 31 -10.62 -32.30 -24.13
CA ASP A 31 -11.39 -33.28 -23.37
C ASP A 31 -12.61 -32.64 -22.67
N ASP A 32 -13.73 -33.37 -22.64
CA ASP A 32 -14.96 -32.91 -21.95
C ASP A 32 -14.93 -33.32 -20.47
N VAL A 33 -14.63 -32.34 -19.60
CA VAL A 33 -14.59 -32.52 -18.15
C VAL A 33 -15.92 -33.02 -17.58
N ALA A 34 -17.04 -32.45 -18.04
CA ALA A 34 -18.36 -32.81 -17.54
C ALA A 34 -18.78 -34.22 -17.98
N GLU A 35 -18.40 -34.64 -19.19
CA GLU A 35 -18.59 -36.01 -19.66
C GLU A 35 -17.93 -37.03 -18.74
N HIS A 36 -16.64 -36.84 -18.45
CA HIS A 36 -15.88 -37.77 -17.62
C HIS A 36 -16.39 -37.79 -16.17
N ILE A 37 -16.77 -36.62 -15.63
CA ILE A 37 -17.42 -36.56 -14.31
C ILE A 37 -18.75 -37.32 -14.34
N ALA A 38 -19.60 -37.09 -15.34
CA ALA A 38 -20.90 -37.76 -15.42
C ALA A 38 -20.79 -39.28 -15.53
N ALA A 39 -19.80 -39.76 -16.30
CA ALA A 39 -19.54 -41.20 -16.46
C ALA A 39 -19.06 -41.84 -15.14
N GLN A 40 -18.22 -41.13 -14.37
CA GLN A 40 -17.59 -41.66 -13.16
C GLN A 40 -18.41 -41.42 -11.89
N ALA A 41 -19.29 -40.42 -11.91
CA ALA A 41 -20.20 -40.08 -10.82
C ALA A 41 -21.68 -40.02 -11.28
N PRO A 42 -22.24 -41.12 -11.82
CA PRO A 42 -23.66 -41.17 -12.19
C PRO A 42 -24.59 -41.12 -10.95
N TRP A 43 -24.00 -41.17 -9.74
CA TRP A 43 -24.68 -41.11 -8.44
C TRP A 43 -24.82 -39.69 -7.88
N LEU A 44 -24.41 -38.66 -8.64
CA LEU A 44 -24.67 -37.26 -8.30
C LEU A 44 -26.18 -37.05 -8.08
N ALA A 45 -26.49 -36.16 -7.15
CA ALA A 45 -27.86 -35.85 -6.75
C ALA A 45 -28.06 -34.33 -6.64
N ASP A 46 -29.32 -33.92 -6.67
CA ASP A 46 -29.68 -32.51 -6.47
C ASP A 46 -29.12 -31.97 -5.14
N GLY A 47 -28.58 -30.76 -5.20
CA GLY A 47 -27.96 -30.08 -4.06
C GLY A 47 -26.52 -30.51 -3.76
N ASP A 48 -25.92 -31.42 -4.54
CA ASP A 48 -24.49 -31.70 -4.43
C ASP A 48 -23.65 -30.49 -4.88
N VAL A 49 -22.52 -30.28 -4.21
CA VAL A 49 -21.49 -29.33 -4.64
C VAL A 49 -20.27 -30.10 -5.16
N LEU A 50 -19.97 -29.95 -6.44
CA LEU A 50 -18.75 -30.49 -7.03
C LEU A 50 -17.60 -29.51 -6.84
N VAL A 51 -16.52 -29.98 -6.24
CA VAL A 51 -15.28 -29.23 -6.06
C VAL A 51 -14.22 -29.81 -6.99
N VAL A 52 -13.83 -29.03 -7.99
CA VAL A 52 -13.03 -29.43 -9.14
C VAL A 52 -11.70 -28.68 -9.14
N THR A 53 -10.57 -29.37 -9.23
CA THR A 53 -9.28 -28.66 -9.34
C THR A 53 -9.14 -27.90 -10.67
N SER A 54 -8.54 -26.72 -10.60
CA SER A 54 -8.16 -25.84 -11.71
C SER A 54 -7.41 -26.59 -12.82
N LYS A 55 -6.57 -27.58 -12.44
CA LYS A 55 -5.67 -28.28 -13.36
C LYS A 55 -6.39 -29.04 -14.46
N ILE A 56 -7.46 -29.79 -14.14
CA ILE A 56 -8.14 -30.57 -15.17
C ILE A 56 -8.93 -29.66 -16.12
N VAL A 57 -9.45 -28.56 -15.60
CA VAL A 57 -10.14 -27.53 -16.38
C VAL A 57 -9.16 -26.82 -17.30
N ALA A 58 -8.02 -26.38 -16.76
CA ALA A 58 -6.94 -25.76 -17.52
C ALA A 58 -6.42 -26.66 -18.65
N LYS A 59 -6.19 -27.95 -18.37
CA LYS A 59 -5.74 -28.91 -19.38
C LYS A 59 -6.76 -29.09 -20.50
N ALA A 60 -8.03 -29.29 -20.15
CA ALA A 60 -9.13 -29.39 -21.12
C ALA A 60 -9.25 -28.13 -21.98
N GLU A 61 -9.05 -26.95 -21.40
CA GLU A 61 -9.06 -25.66 -22.09
C GLU A 61 -7.77 -25.33 -22.87
N GLY A 62 -6.81 -26.27 -22.94
CA GLY A 62 -5.59 -26.08 -23.71
C GLY A 62 -4.59 -25.10 -23.08
N ARG A 63 -4.64 -24.89 -21.77
CA ARG A 63 -3.73 -24.01 -21.00
C ARG A 63 -2.39 -24.67 -20.69
N ILE A 64 -1.97 -25.64 -21.50
CA ILE A 64 -0.68 -26.34 -21.39
C ILE A 64 0.36 -25.62 -22.23
N VAL A 65 1.56 -25.42 -21.67
CA VAL A 65 2.69 -24.80 -22.35
C VAL A 65 3.88 -25.75 -22.33
N ALA A 66 4.50 -25.96 -23.49
CA ALA A 66 5.72 -26.75 -23.59
C ALA A 66 6.88 -26.07 -22.82
N ALA A 67 7.64 -26.87 -22.09
CA ALA A 67 8.75 -26.41 -21.27
C ALA A 67 9.95 -27.37 -21.39
N PRO A 68 11.18 -26.84 -21.37
CA PRO A 68 12.40 -27.66 -21.37
C PRO A 68 12.46 -28.66 -20.22
N LEU A 69 13.22 -29.74 -20.43
CA LEU A 69 13.53 -30.71 -19.37
C LEU A 69 14.68 -30.24 -18.47
N ASP A 70 15.56 -29.39 -18.99
CA ASP A 70 16.62 -28.79 -18.18
C ASP A 70 16.02 -27.89 -17.08
N PRO A 71 16.37 -28.09 -15.79
CA PRO A 71 15.77 -27.34 -14.70
C PRO A 71 15.98 -25.82 -14.76
N GLU A 72 17.12 -25.34 -15.25
CA GLU A 72 17.42 -23.91 -15.30
C GLU A 72 16.67 -23.24 -16.44
N GLU A 73 16.66 -23.85 -17.62
CA GLU A 73 15.88 -23.39 -18.77
C GLU A 73 14.38 -23.44 -18.48
N ARG A 74 13.90 -24.51 -17.82
CA ARG A 74 12.51 -24.66 -17.38
C ARG A 74 12.11 -23.54 -16.42
N ASP A 75 12.93 -23.23 -15.42
CA ASP A 75 12.63 -22.10 -14.52
C ASP A 75 12.68 -20.75 -15.25
N ALA A 76 13.55 -20.58 -16.25
CA ALA A 76 13.57 -19.37 -17.08
C ALA A 76 12.27 -19.21 -17.89
N VAL A 77 11.77 -20.28 -18.50
CA VAL A 77 10.47 -20.29 -19.19
C VAL A 77 9.34 -20.03 -18.21
N ARG A 78 9.34 -20.71 -17.06
CA ARG A 78 8.33 -20.52 -16.02
C ARG A 78 8.27 -19.06 -15.57
N ARG A 79 9.40 -18.41 -15.30
CA ARG A 79 9.43 -16.99 -14.90
C ARG A 79 8.85 -16.07 -15.96
N LYS A 80 9.17 -16.30 -17.24
CA LYS A 80 8.57 -15.52 -18.34
C LYS A 80 7.06 -15.69 -18.39
N LEU A 81 6.55 -16.90 -18.13
CA LEU A 81 5.10 -17.14 -18.03
C LEU A 81 4.48 -16.45 -16.82
N VAL A 82 5.14 -16.50 -15.66
CA VAL A 82 4.70 -15.78 -14.45
C VAL A 82 4.59 -14.29 -14.72
N ASP A 83 5.62 -13.69 -15.30
CA ASP A 83 5.65 -12.26 -15.65
C ASP A 83 4.59 -11.94 -16.71
N ALA A 84 4.38 -12.85 -17.68
CA ALA A 84 3.35 -12.68 -18.69
C ALA A 84 1.93 -12.78 -18.10
N GLU A 85 1.68 -13.64 -17.11
CA GLU A 85 0.37 -13.80 -16.47
C GLU A 85 0.13 -12.81 -15.31
N ALA A 86 1.17 -12.16 -14.81
CA ALA A 86 1.07 -11.18 -13.75
C ALA A 86 0.52 -9.84 -14.26
N VAL A 87 -0.45 -9.29 -13.54
CA VAL A 87 -0.85 -7.88 -13.62
C VAL A 87 0.18 -7.01 -12.90
N ARG A 88 0.63 -7.48 -11.73
CA ARG A 88 1.67 -6.82 -10.91
C ARG A 88 2.34 -7.78 -9.94
N VAL A 89 3.50 -7.38 -9.41
CA VAL A 89 4.30 -8.15 -8.45
C VAL A 89 4.21 -7.51 -7.07
N LEU A 90 3.54 -8.19 -6.12
CA LEU A 90 3.34 -7.66 -4.76
C LEU A 90 4.51 -8.02 -3.84
N ALA A 91 5.12 -9.20 -4.01
CA ALA A 91 6.24 -9.58 -3.16
C ALA A 91 7.27 -10.44 -3.90
N ARG A 92 8.53 -10.32 -3.48
CA ARG A 92 9.64 -11.11 -3.97
C ARG A 92 10.51 -11.60 -2.83
N LYS A 93 10.81 -12.90 -2.82
CA LYS A 93 11.81 -13.50 -1.93
C LYS A 93 12.64 -14.52 -2.71
N GLY A 94 13.88 -14.15 -3.04
CA GLY A 94 14.69 -14.94 -3.98
C GLY A 94 14.00 -15.05 -5.33
N ARG A 95 13.79 -16.28 -5.81
CA ARG A 95 13.07 -16.59 -7.06
C ARG A 95 11.55 -16.64 -6.91
N THR A 96 11.03 -16.61 -5.68
CA THR A 96 9.59 -16.71 -5.42
C THR A 96 8.94 -15.34 -5.58
N LEU A 97 7.85 -15.30 -6.34
CA LEU A 97 7.03 -14.11 -6.56
C LEU A 97 5.62 -14.36 -6.02
N ILE A 98 5.08 -13.35 -5.34
CA ILE A 98 3.63 -13.22 -5.13
C ILE A 98 3.14 -12.18 -6.14
N THR A 99 2.20 -12.59 -6.97
CA THR A 99 1.68 -11.80 -8.09
C THR A 99 0.16 -11.80 -8.04
N GLU A 100 -0.40 -10.68 -8.48
CA GLU A 100 -1.80 -10.64 -8.90
C GLU A 100 -1.85 -11.13 -10.35
N ASN A 101 -2.66 -12.14 -10.63
CA ASN A 101 -2.83 -12.66 -11.98
C ASN A 101 -4.03 -12.01 -12.70
N ARG A 102 -4.25 -12.35 -13.98
CA ARG A 102 -5.33 -11.77 -14.80
C ARG A 102 -6.76 -12.06 -14.33
N ILE A 103 -6.94 -13.08 -13.48
CA ILE A 103 -8.25 -13.39 -12.89
C ILE A 103 -8.43 -12.71 -11.52
N GLY A 104 -7.48 -11.88 -11.09
CA GLY A 104 -7.51 -11.08 -9.86
C GLY A 104 -6.99 -11.79 -8.61
N ILE A 105 -6.54 -13.04 -8.71
CA ILE A 105 -6.04 -13.80 -7.56
C ILE A 105 -4.60 -13.36 -7.24
N VAL A 106 -4.36 -13.02 -5.98
CA VAL A 106 -3.02 -12.76 -5.43
C VAL A 106 -2.44 -14.05 -4.88
N GLN A 107 -1.51 -14.66 -5.61
CA GLN A 107 -0.90 -15.93 -5.21
C GLN A 107 0.55 -16.09 -5.70
N ALA A 108 1.15 -17.24 -5.37
CA ALA A 108 2.50 -17.54 -5.81
C ALA A 108 2.53 -17.77 -7.33
N ALA A 109 3.47 -17.11 -8.01
CA ALA A 109 3.79 -17.36 -9.42
C ALA A 109 2.58 -17.36 -10.37
N SER A 110 1.60 -16.48 -10.13
CA SER A 110 0.40 -16.31 -10.97
C SER A 110 -0.44 -17.60 -11.16
N GLY A 111 -0.23 -18.63 -10.33
CA GLY A 111 -0.83 -19.96 -10.51
C GLY A 111 -0.16 -20.83 -11.59
N VAL A 112 1.02 -20.42 -12.10
CA VAL A 112 1.81 -21.23 -13.06
C VAL A 112 2.41 -22.43 -12.34
N ASP A 113 1.91 -23.62 -12.70
CA ASP A 113 2.26 -24.88 -12.06
C ASP A 113 3.04 -25.80 -13.02
N GLY A 114 3.98 -26.56 -12.45
CA GLY A 114 4.75 -27.61 -13.13
C GLY A 114 4.62 -28.98 -12.47
N SER A 115 3.71 -29.13 -11.50
CA SER A 115 3.38 -30.38 -10.82
C SER A 115 2.16 -31.06 -11.46
N ASN A 116 2.08 -32.40 -11.35
CA ASN A 116 0.99 -33.22 -11.91
C ASN A 116 0.72 -32.93 -13.41
N VAL A 117 1.79 -32.67 -14.17
CA VAL A 117 1.84 -32.51 -15.63
C VAL A 117 3.03 -33.33 -16.15
N GLU A 118 3.12 -33.55 -17.46
CA GLU A 118 4.32 -34.19 -18.02
C GLU A 118 5.57 -33.33 -17.75
N GLN A 119 6.74 -33.98 -17.62
CA GLN A 119 7.98 -33.27 -17.29
C GLN A 119 8.34 -32.16 -18.30
N GLY A 120 7.87 -32.27 -19.55
CA GLY A 120 8.05 -31.28 -20.61
C GLY A 120 6.96 -30.21 -20.67
N GLU A 121 6.11 -30.09 -19.64
CA GLU A 121 4.93 -29.22 -19.68
C GLU A 121 4.84 -28.33 -18.44
N LEU A 122 4.22 -27.16 -18.60
CA LEU A 122 3.73 -26.28 -17.54
C LEU A 122 2.25 -26.04 -17.81
N VAL A 123 1.47 -25.74 -16.77
CA VAL A 123 0.05 -25.41 -16.90
C VAL A 123 -0.22 -24.02 -16.32
N LEU A 124 -0.99 -23.24 -17.07
CA LEU A 124 -1.52 -21.95 -16.66
C LEU A 124 -2.93 -22.15 -16.10
N LEU A 125 -3.44 -21.19 -15.33
CA LEU A 125 -4.83 -21.24 -14.88
C LEU A 125 -5.84 -21.11 -16.04
N PRO A 126 -7.09 -21.58 -15.86
CA PRO A 126 -8.21 -21.24 -16.73
C PRO A 126 -8.33 -19.72 -16.88
N THR A 127 -8.73 -19.23 -18.05
CA THR A 127 -8.85 -17.79 -18.28
C THR A 127 -10.11 -17.17 -17.67
N ASP A 128 -11.19 -17.97 -17.55
CA ASP A 128 -12.43 -17.55 -16.89
C ASP A 128 -13.04 -18.72 -16.11
N PRO A 129 -12.45 -19.09 -14.96
CA PRO A 129 -12.88 -20.24 -14.17
C PRO A 129 -14.36 -20.17 -13.71
N ASP A 130 -14.94 -18.99 -13.53
CA ASP A 130 -16.39 -18.86 -13.26
C ASP A 130 -17.23 -19.36 -14.45
N ALA A 131 -16.83 -19.01 -15.68
CA ALA A 131 -17.50 -19.49 -16.89
C ALA A 131 -17.34 -21.02 -17.05
N SER A 132 -16.15 -21.55 -16.74
CA SER A 132 -15.88 -22.99 -16.76
C SER A 132 -16.74 -23.73 -15.73
N ALA A 133 -16.89 -23.19 -14.50
CA ALA A 133 -17.75 -23.77 -13.47
C ALA A 133 -19.21 -23.83 -13.94
N LYS A 134 -19.70 -22.74 -14.54
CA LYS A 134 -21.05 -22.66 -15.11
C LYS A 134 -21.27 -23.64 -16.26
N ALA A 135 -20.27 -23.82 -17.13
CA ALA A 135 -20.33 -24.77 -18.24
C ALA A 135 -20.42 -26.22 -17.73
N ILE A 136 -19.56 -26.60 -16.77
CA ILE A 136 -19.59 -27.93 -16.13
C ILE A 136 -20.95 -28.17 -15.48
N ARG A 137 -21.46 -27.21 -14.70
CA ARG A 137 -22.79 -27.31 -14.06
C ARG A 137 -23.89 -27.57 -15.09
N SER A 138 -23.95 -26.76 -16.14
CA SER A 138 -25.00 -26.83 -17.17
C SER A 138 -24.97 -28.18 -17.89
N GLU A 139 -23.77 -28.70 -18.15
CA GLU A 139 -23.59 -29.94 -18.86
C GLU A 139 -23.91 -31.17 -18.00
N LEU A 140 -23.61 -31.14 -16.70
CA LEU A 140 -24.05 -32.17 -15.76
C LEU A 140 -25.57 -32.19 -15.60
N ALA A 141 -26.23 -31.03 -15.53
CA ALA A 141 -27.68 -30.94 -15.53
C ALA A 141 -28.28 -31.56 -16.80
N ARG A 142 -27.69 -31.28 -17.97
CA ARG A 142 -28.12 -31.85 -19.25
C ARG A 142 -27.92 -33.37 -19.34
N ARG A 143 -26.80 -33.89 -18.84
CA ARG A 143 -26.41 -35.31 -18.97
C ARG A 143 -27.07 -36.21 -17.93
N LEU A 144 -27.19 -35.74 -16.68
CA LEU A 144 -27.65 -36.53 -15.54
C LEU A 144 -29.02 -36.10 -15.01
N GLY A 145 -29.53 -34.92 -15.41
CA GLY A 145 -30.80 -34.40 -14.93
C GLY A 145 -30.76 -33.94 -13.47
N VAL A 146 -29.60 -33.46 -13.01
CA VAL A 146 -29.36 -33.04 -11.61
C VAL A 146 -29.04 -31.55 -11.51
N GLU A 147 -29.49 -30.91 -10.44
CA GLU A 147 -29.14 -29.53 -10.11
C GLU A 147 -28.03 -29.49 -9.05
N VAL A 148 -26.81 -29.22 -9.49
CA VAL A 148 -25.61 -29.18 -8.65
C VAL A 148 -24.97 -27.79 -8.65
N ALA A 149 -24.14 -27.52 -7.66
CA ALA A 149 -23.22 -26.39 -7.65
C ALA A 149 -21.81 -26.85 -8.06
N VAL A 150 -20.99 -25.95 -8.60
CA VAL A 150 -19.61 -26.24 -9.00
C VAL A 150 -18.68 -25.16 -8.45
N VAL A 151 -17.60 -25.59 -7.78
CA VAL A 151 -16.50 -24.74 -7.32
C VAL A 151 -15.21 -25.23 -7.95
N ILE A 152 -14.53 -24.37 -8.69
CA ILE A 152 -13.19 -24.64 -9.22
C ILE A 152 -12.16 -24.13 -8.22
N THR A 153 -11.18 -24.97 -7.87
CA THR A 153 -10.20 -24.66 -6.82
C THR A 153 -8.77 -24.67 -7.31
N ASP A 154 -7.93 -23.86 -6.69
CA ASP A 154 -6.48 -23.90 -6.88
C ASP A 154 -5.76 -23.93 -5.54
N THR A 155 -4.60 -24.57 -5.50
CA THR A 155 -3.82 -24.68 -4.26
C THR A 155 -2.99 -23.41 -4.06
N MET A 156 -3.22 -22.72 -2.95
CA MET A 156 -2.49 -21.48 -2.64
C MET A 156 -2.02 -21.41 -1.18
N GLY A 157 -0.92 -20.67 -0.99
CA GLY A 157 -0.48 -20.23 0.34
C GLY A 157 -1.31 -19.04 0.82
N ARG A 158 -1.06 -18.59 2.05
CA ARG A 158 -1.76 -17.43 2.64
C ARG A 158 -0.88 -16.69 3.63
N ALA A 159 -1.16 -15.40 3.81
CA ALA A 159 -0.37 -14.55 4.69
C ALA A 159 -0.31 -15.10 6.13
N TRP A 160 0.87 -14.96 6.74
CA TRP A 160 1.14 -15.25 8.16
C TRP A 160 0.95 -16.69 8.64
N ARG A 161 0.68 -17.65 7.74
CA ARG A 161 0.55 -19.07 8.09
C ARG A 161 1.38 -19.96 7.17
N ILE A 162 1.98 -20.99 7.75
CA ILE A 162 2.68 -22.04 7.01
C ILE A 162 1.65 -23.07 6.54
N GLY A 163 1.84 -23.57 5.32
CA GLY A 163 0.94 -24.55 4.69
C GLY A 163 0.07 -23.93 3.59
N GLN A 164 -0.35 -24.79 2.66
CA GLN A 164 -1.24 -24.43 1.56
C GLN A 164 -2.61 -25.06 1.81
N ILE A 165 -3.65 -24.43 1.28
CA ILE A 165 -5.00 -24.99 1.18
C ILE A 165 -5.49 -24.76 -0.25
N ASP A 166 -6.54 -25.46 -0.64
CA ASP A 166 -7.29 -25.07 -1.82
C ASP A 166 -8.21 -23.91 -1.50
N ALA A 167 -8.31 -22.96 -2.43
CA ALA A 167 -9.26 -21.85 -2.40
C ALA A 167 -10.02 -21.79 -3.72
N ALA A 168 -11.21 -21.19 -3.70
CA ALA A 168 -12.05 -21.06 -4.88
C ALA A 168 -11.46 -20.02 -5.84
N ILE A 169 -11.34 -20.40 -7.11
CA ILE A 169 -10.98 -19.50 -8.21
C ILE A 169 -12.11 -19.36 -9.23
N GLY A 170 -13.10 -20.26 -9.21
CA GLY A 170 -14.32 -20.19 -10.02
C GLY A 170 -15.51 -20.78 -9.27
N ALA A 171 -16.71 -20.26 -9.46
CA ALA A 171 -17.92 -20.77 -8.82
C ALA A 171 -19.18 -20.58 -9.67
N ALA A 172 -20.13 -21.52 -9.56
CA ALA A 172 -21.47 -21.42 -10.14
C ALA A 172 -22.49 -22.26 -9.36
N GLY A 173 -23.72 -21.76 -9.21
CA GLY A 173 -24.80 -22.51 -8.56
C GLY A 173 -24.83 -22.44 -7.04
N LEU A 174 -24.07 -21.52 -6.44
CA LEU A 174 -24.05 -21.29 -5.00
C LEU A 174 -23.64 -19.84 -4.66
N ARG A 175 -24.10 -19.36 -3.52
CA ARG A 175 -23.63 -18.18 -2.83
C ARG A 175 -22.20 -18.41 -2.37
N VAL A 176 -21.29 -17.54 -2.77
CA VAL A 176 -19.86 -17.68 -2.42
C VAL A 176 -19.52 -17.05 -1.07
N VAL A 177 -20.26 -16.01 -0.64
CA VAL A 177 -20.11 -15.33 0.65
C VAL A 177 -21.44 -15.28 1.36
N HIS A 178 -21.50 -15.82 2.58
CA HIS A 178 -22.66 -15.69 3.45
C HIS A 178 -22.47 -14.53 4.42
N ASP A 179 -23.30 -13.50 4.28
CA ASP A 179 -23.28 -12.32 5.15
C ASP A 179 -24.29 -12.45 6.29
N TYR A 180 -23.81 -12.27 7.52
CA TYR A 180 -24.61 -12.21 8.74
C TYR A 180 -24.96 -10.79 9.18
N ALA A 181 -24.58 -9.75 8.43
CA ALA A 181 -24.89 -8.37 8.77
C ALA A 181 -26.40 -8.20 9.03
N GLY A 182 -26.74 -7.70 10.23
CA GLY A 182 -28.12 -7.52 10.69
C GLY A 182 -28.79 -8.78 11.25
N ALA A 183 -28.12 -9.93 11.25
CA ALA A 183 -28.58 -11.11 11.96
C ALA A 183 -28.38 -10.94 13.47
N VAL A 184 -29.24 -11.57 14.28
CA VAL A 184 -29.17 -11.52 15.75
C VAL A 184 -28.85 -12.92 16.27
N ASP A 185 -27.81 -13.03 17.09
CA ASP A 185 -27.37 -14.30 17.65
C ASP A 185 -28.34 -14.83 18.74
N GLY A 186 -28.06 -16.05 19.23
CA GLY A 186 -28.88 -16.68 20.27
C GLY A 186 -28.86 -15.97 21.64
N GLN A 187 -28.02 -14.94 21.81
CA GLN A 187 -27.90 -14.11 23.01
C GLN A 187 -28.53 -12.71 22.82
N GLY A 188 -29.04 -12.40 21.62
CA GLY A 188 -29.64 -11.11 21.31
C GLY A 188 -28.66 -10.06 20.76
N ASN A 189 -27.42 -10.43 20.45
CA ASN A 189 -26.44 -9.51 19.86
C ASN A 189 -26.60 -9.45 18.35
N GLU A 190 -26.55 -8.26 17.77
CA GLU A 190 -26.50 -8.06 16.33
C GLU A 190 -25.08 -8.37 15.79
N LEU A 191 -25.01 -9.17 14.73
CA LEU A 191 -23.78 -9.46 14.01
C LEU A 191 -23.55 -8.34 12.98
N GLN A 192 -22.46 -7.59 13.11
CA GLN A 192 -22.20 -6.41 12.27
C GLN A 192 -21.20 -6.61 11.13
N VAL A 193 -20.25 -7.56 11.25
CA VAL A 193 -19.15 -7.74 10.28
C VAL A 193 -18.77 -9.22 10.16
N THR A 194 -19.75 -10.11 10.08
CA THR A 194 -19.47 -11.55 9.94
C THR A 194 -19.88 -12.02 8.56
N GLN A 195 -18.87 -12.19 7.70
CA GLN A 195 -19.03 -12.77 6.37
C GLN A 195 -18.23 -14.07 6.31
N VAL A 196 -18.86 -15.15 5.83
CA VAL A 196 -18.24 -16.47 5.68
C VAL A 196 -18.01 -16.74 4.21
N ALA A 197 -16.76 -17.01 3.84
CA ALA A 197 -16.38 -17.38 2.47
C ALA A 197 -16.72 -18.86 2.22
N VAL A 198 -18.01 -19.15 2.04
CA VAL A 198 -18.56 -20.51 1.89
C VAL A 198 -17.83 -21.30 0.78
N ALA A 199 -17.54 -20.65 -0.36
CA ALA A 199 -16.83 -21.30 -1.45
C ALA A 199 -15.38 -21.70 -1.08
N ASP A 200 -14.68 -20.90 -0.27
CA ASP A 200 -13.33 -21.23 0.22
C ASP A 200 -13.36 -22.31 1.31
N GLU A 201 -14.37 -22.32 2.18
CA GLU A 201 -14.54 -23.42 3.15
C GLU A 201 -14.76 -24.76 2.44
N LEU A 202 -15.61 -24.76 1.40
CA LEU A 202 -15.84 -25.92 0.54
C LEU A 202 -14.57 -26.35 -0.18
N ALA A 203 -13.83 -25.40 -0.76
CA ALA A 203 -12.57 -25.66 -1.44
C ALA A 203 -11.54 -26.33 -0.51
N ALA A 204 -11.34 -25.75 0.68
CA ALA A 204 -10.39 -26.23 1.66
C ALA A 204 -10.79 -27.61 2.22
N ALA A 205 -12.07 -27.82 2.52
CA ALA A 205 -12.56 -29.09 3.06
C ALA A 205 -12.45 -30.23 2.03
N ALA A 206 -12.82 -29.97 0.77
CA ALA A 206 -12.74 -30.94 -0.31
C ALA A 206 -11.31 -31.41 -0.61
N ASP A 207 -10.29 -30.56 -0.36
CA ASP A 207 -8.89 -30.95 -0.57
C ASP A 207 -8.45 -32.12 0.32
N LEU A 208 -9.08 -32.31 1.49
CA LEU A 208 -8.85 -33.46 2.36
C LEU A 208 -9.20 -34.80 1.68
N ALA A 209 -10.20 -34.80 0.78
CA ALA A 209 -10.60 -35.99 0.03
C ALA A 209 -9.84 -36.15 -1.29
N LYS A 210 -9.42 -35.04 -1.92
CA LYS A 210 -8.66 -35.05 -3.17
C LYS A 210 -7.21 -35.48 -2.95
N GLY A 211 -6.56 -34.96 -1.90
CA GLY A 211 -5.13 -35.11 -1.69
C GLY A 211 -4.30 -34.57 -2.86
N LYS A 212 -2.99 -34.85 -2.87
CA LYS A 212 -2.07 -34.33 -3.91
C LYS A 212 -1.53 -35.37 -4.89
N LEU A 213 -1.50 -36.65 -4.49
CA LEU A 213 -0.89 -37.75 -5.26
C LEU A 213 -1.88 -38.82 -5.71
N GLY A 214 -3.11 -38.81 -5.18
CA GLY A 214 -4.09 -39.89 -5.38
C GLY A 214 -4.81 -39.90 -6.73
N GLY A 215 -4.56 -38.92 -7.60
CA GLY A 215 -5.25 -38.81 -8.89
C GLY A 215 -6.76 -38.54 -8.75
N VAL A 216 -7.17 -37.84 -7.70
CA VAL A 216 -8.58 -37.47 -7.45
C VAL A 216 -8.74 -35.96 -7.66
N PRO A 217 -9.07 -35.49 -8.88
CA PRO A 217 -9.19 -34.07 -9.17
C PRO A 217 -10.55 -33.48 -8.78
N VAL A 218 -11.53 -34.33 -8.43
CA VAL A 218 -12.90 -33.92 -8.10
C VAL A 218 -13.36 -34.59 -6.80
N ALA A 219 -14.00 -33.82 -5.93
CA ALA A 219 -14.74 -34.33 -4.78
C ALA A 219 -16.13 -33.70 -4.72
N VAL A 220 -17.10 -34.44 -4.18
CA VAL A 220 -18.48 -34.00 -4.01
C VAL A 220 -18.74 -33.72 -2.54
N VAL A 221 -19.20 -32.52 -2.23
CA VAL A 221 -19.70 -32.16 -0.90
C VAL A 221 -21.23 -32.31 -0.90
N ARG A 222 -21.73 -33.19 -0.04
CA ARG A 222 -23.16 -33.52 0.06
C ARG A 222 -23.68 -33.25 1.47
N GLY A 223 -24.90 -32.72 1.57
CA GLY A 223 -25.55 -32.38 2.84
C GLY A 223 -25.43 -30.89 3.22
N LEU A 224 -24.92 -30.06 2.32
CA LEU A 224 -24.97 -28.60 2.44
C LEU A 224 -26.16 -28.06 1.63
N ALA A 225 -26.99 -27.21 2.21
CA ALA A 225 -28.00 -26.49 1.46
C ALA A 225 -27.34 -25.27 0.76
N THR A 226 -27.29 -25.28 -0.56
CA THR A 226 -26.79 -24.13 -1.33
C THR A 226 -27.95 -23.25 -1.80
N VAL A 227 -27.68 -21.95 -1.87
CA VAL A 227 -28.58 -20.96 -2.48
C VAL A 227 -27.79 -20.33 -3.62
N ASP A 228 -28.30 -20.38 -4.84
CA ASP A 228 -27.72 -19.66 -5.98
C ASP A 228 -28.26 -18.22 -5.98
N ASP A 229 -27.42 -17.24 -5.65
CA ASP A 229 -27.74 -15.81 -5.73
C ASP A 229 -27.04 -15.10 -6.88
N GLY A 230 -26.41 -15.87 -7.79
CA GLY A 230 -25.68 -15.36 -8.94
C GLY A 230 -24.26 -14.87 -8.62
N SER A 231 -23.80 -14.94 -7.37
CA SER A 231 -22.41 -14.64 -7.02
C SER A 231 -21.43 -15.67 -7.60
N THR A 232 -20.20 -15.24 -7.82
CA THR A 232 -19.13 -16.05 -8.40
C THR A 232 -17.83 -15.92 -7.59
N ALA A 233 -16.78 -16.66 -7.94
CA ALA A 233 -15.53 -16.59 -7.16
C ALA A 233 -14.87 -15.20 -7.26
N LYS A 234 -15.18 -14.41 -8.29
CA LYS A 234 -14.75 -12.99 -8.38
C LYS A 234 -15.26 -12.15 -7.21
N ASP A 235 -16.42 -12.46 -6.64
CA ASP A 235 -16.98 -11.74 -5.50
C ASP A 235 -16.26 -12.06 -4.17
N LEU A 236 -15.35 -13.04 -4.15
CA LEU A 236 -14.45 -13.30 -3.01
C LEU A 236 -13.25 -12.34 -2.99
N LEU A 237 -12.94 -11.70 -4.11
CA LEU A 237 -11.72 -10.91 -4.27
C LEU A 237 -11.90 -9.50 -3.72
N ARG A 238 -10.87 -9.01 -3.00
CA ARG A 238 -10.71 -7.59 -2.69
C ARG A 238 -9.65 -7.00 -3.62
N GLY A 239 -10.04 -6.03 -4.43
CA GLY A 239 -9.16 -5.40 -5.42
C GLY A 239 -8.69 -4.02 -5.00
N GLY A 240 -7.54 -3.60 -5.54
CA GLY A 240 -7.07 -2.20 -5.42
C GLY A 240 -7.01 -1.71 -3.98
N GLU A 241 -7.47 -0.49 -3.73
CA GLU A 241 -7.38 0.15 -2.40
C GLU A 241 -8.34 -0.44 -1.35
N GLU A 242 -9.30 -1.29 -1.74
CA GLU A 242 -10.17 -2.02 -0.81
C GLU A 242 -9.41 -3.14 -0.07
N ASP A 243 -8.32 -3.63 -0.65
CA ASP A 243 -7.38 -4.51 0.03
C ASP A 243 -6.44 -3.67 0.92
N LEU A 244 -6.57 -3.83 2.24
CA LEU A 244 -5.67 -3.17 3.21
C LEU A 244 -4.20 -3.57 3.05
N PHE A 245 -3.91 -4.62 2.29
CA PHE A 245 -2.57 -5.12 1.96
C PHE A 245 -2.22 -4.94 0.48
N TRP A 246 -2.92 -4.06 -0.23
CA TRP A 246 -2.80 -3.97 -1.68
C TRP A 246 -1.39 -3.60 -2.14
N LEU A 247 -0.65 -2.78 -1.40
CA LEU A 247 0.74 -2.46 -1.73
C LEU A 247 1.69 -3.55 -1.26
N GLY A 248 2.51 -4.04 -2.18
CA GLY A 248 3.66 -4.85 -1.82
C GLY A 248 4.60 -4.13 -0.87
N THR A 249 5.25 -4.83 0.08
CA THR A 249 6.17 -4.18 1.03
C THR A 249 7.28 -3.39 0.33
N ALA A 250 7.86 -3.95 -0.74
CA ALA A 250 8.89 -3.26 -1.52
C ALA A 250 8.34 -2.03 -2.26
N GLU A 251 7.13 -2.14 -2.83
CA GLU A 251 6.46 -1.03 -3.51
C GLU A 251 6.13 0.11 -2.53
N ALA A 252 5.61 -0.23 -1.34
CA ALA A 252 5.30 0.74 -0.29
C ALA A 252 6.55 1.51 0.17
N ILE A 253 7.66 0.80 0.40
CA ILE A 253 8.94 1.43 0.79
C ILE A 253 9.45 2.35 -0.33
N GLU A 254 9.44 1.88 -1.57
CA GLU A 254 9.91 2.66 -2.71
C GLU A 254 9.05 3.91 -2.95
N ARG A 255 7.73 3.76 -2.87
CA ARG A 255 6.77 4.87 -2.92
C ARG A 255 7.06 5.89 -1.82
N GLY A 256 7.19 5.45 -0.57
CA GLY A 256 7.50 6.33 0.56
C GLY A 256 8.82 7.10 0.38
N ARG A 257 9.86 6.46 -0.14
CA ARG A 257 11.15 7.12 -0.47
C ARG A 257 10.99 8.21 -1.53
N ARG A 258 10.23 7.95 -2.60
CA ARG A 258 10.00 8.92 -3.69
C ARG A 258 9.13 10.09 -3.24
N GLU A 259 8.16 9.84 -2.36
CA GLU A 259 7.19 10.85 -1.94
C GLU A 259 7.72 11.79 -0.84
N ALA A 260 8.80 11.44 -0.13
CA ALA A 260 9.33 12.21 1.00
C ALA A 260 9.53 13.71 0.70
N LEU A 261 10.10 14.05 -0.45
CA LEU A 261 10.27 15.46 -0.87
C LEU A 261 8.95 16.09 -1.37
N LEU A 262 8.07 15.27 -1.91
CA LEU A 262 6.83 15.67 -2.57
C LEU A 262 5.74 16.03 -1.55
N VAL A 263 5.72 15.42 -0.37
CA VAL A 263 4.76 15.75 0.70
C VAL A 263 5.00 17.12 1.32
N ARG A 264 6.24 17.62 1.31
CA ARG A 264 6.58 18.93 1.90
C ARG A 264 5.83 20.08 1.21
N ARG A 265 5.09 20.86 2.01
CA ARG A 265 4.37 22.09 1.63
C ARG A 265 4.89 23.28 2.42
N SER A 266 4.67 24.49 1.89
CA SER A 266 4.87 25.74 2.63
C SER A 266 3.54 26.13 3.27
N VAL A 267 3.23 25.48 4.40
CA VAL A 267 1.93 25.53 5.07
C VAL A 267 1.70 26.91 5.69
N ARG A 268 0.50 27.48 5.52
CA ARG A 268 0.19 28.86 5.95
C ARG A 268 -0.83 28.97 7.08
N SER A 269 -1.56 27.90 7.37
CA SER A 269 -2.47 27.77 8.52
C SER A 269 -2.18 26.47 9.25
N PHE A 270 -2.32 26.48 10.56
CA PHE A 270 -1.99 25.36 11.43
C PHE A 270 -3.16 25.07 12.38
N ALA A 271 -3.40 23.79 12.66
CA ALA A 271 -4.29 23.36 13.72
C ALA A 271 -3.75 23.78 15.10
N ALA A 272 -4.65 23.87 16.08
CA ALA A 272 -4.30 24.21 17.47
C ALA A 272 -3.57 23.08 18.22
N THR A 273 -3.47 21.89 17.61
CA THR A 273 -2.79 20.73 18.20
C THR A 273 -1.30 21.05 18.44
N PRO A 274 -0.79 20.88 19.66
CA PRO A 274 0.63 21.11 19.95
C PRO A 274 1.50 20.09 19.23
N VAL A 275 2.69 20.50 18.80
CA VAL A 275 3.69 19.60 18.20
C VAL A 275 4.55 19.00 19.31
N GLU A 276 4.77 17.69 19.28
CA GLU A 276 5.55 17.00 20.31
C GLU A 276 7.02 17.44 20.27
N PRO A 277 7.63 17.82 21.42
CA PRO A 277 9.02 18.22 21.47
C PRO A 277 10.02 17.18 20.93
N GLU A 278 9.76 15.89 21.16
CA GLU A 278 10.64 14.82 20.63
C GLU A 278 10.57 14.72 19.11
N LEU A 279 9.42 15.01 18.50
CA LEU A 279 9.27 15.05 17.04
C LEU A 279 10.16 16.14 16.45
N ILE A 280 10.14 17.35 17.05
CA ILE A 280 10.99 18.47 16.62
C ILE A 280 12.47 18.11 16.76
N ARG A 281 12.90 17.54 17.89
CA ARG A 281 14.30 17.13 18.10
C ARG A 281 14.74 16.07 17.09
N ALA A 282 13.89 15.08 16.81
CA ALA A 282 14.17 14.06 15.80
C ALA A 282 14.26 14.67 14.39
N ALA A 283 13.37 15.59 14.03
CA ALA A 283 13.40 16.27 12.73
C ALA A 283 14.64 17.16 12.57
N VAL A 284 15.09 17.82 13.65
CA VAL A 284 16.36 18.57 13.66
C VAL A 284 17.56 17.65 13.53
N ALA A 285 17.56 16.48 14.18
CA ALA A 285 18.63 15.50 14.03
C ALA A 285 18.75 15.01 12.58
N ASP A 286 17.62 14.70 11.92
CA ASP A 286 17.59 14.36 10.49
C ASP A 286 18.11 15.52 9.63
N ALA A 287 17.71 16.75 9.92
CA ALA A 287 18.13 17.94 9.18
C ALA A 287 19.64 18.17 9.23
N LEU A 288 20.28 17.84 10.36
CA LEU A 288 21.73 17.96 10.55
C LEU A 288 22.54 16.87 9.83
N THR A 289 21.88 15.91 9.17
CA THR A 289 22.54 15.01 8.20
C THR A 289 22.83 15.68 6.85
N ALA A 290 22.32 16.91 6.64
CA ALA A 290 22.63 17.71 5.46
C ALA A 290 24.15 17.92 5.30
N PRO A 291 24.65 18.03 4.06
CA PRO A 291 26.07 18.19 3.81
C PRO A 291 26.59 19.51 4.38
N ALA A 292 27.77 19.46 4.98
CA ALA A 292 28.55 20.61 5.40
C ALA A 292 29.97 20.52 4.82
N PRO A 293 30.67 21.66 4.61
CA PRO A 293 32.08 21.67 4.26
C PRO A 293 32.92 20.84 5.25
N HIS A 294 33.98 20.18 4.77
CA HIS A 294 34.78 19.25 5.57
C HIS A 294 35.15 19.81 6.96
N HIS A 295 34.81 19.06 8.01
CA HIS A 295 35.07 19.37 9.43
C HIS A 295 34.41 20.66 9.97
N THR A 296 33.36 21.15 9.33
CA THR A 296 32.62 22.34 9.79
C THR A 296 31.22 21.98 10.33
N HIS A 297 30.68 22.81 11.22
CA HIS A 297 29.31 22.67 11.72
C HIS A 297 28.56 24.01 11.61
N PRO A 298 28.27 24.49 10.39
CA PRO A 298 27.79 25.86 10.17
C PRO A 298 26.36 26.10 10.66
N VAL A 299 25.60 25.04 10.96
CA VAL A 299 24.16 25.12 11.22
C VAL A 299 23.87 25.13 12.71
N ARG A 300 23.04 26.07 13.17
CA ARG A 300 22.35 26.00 14.47
C ARG A 300 20.86 26.23 14.25
N PHE A 301 20.02 25.35 14.79
CA PHE A 301 18.57 25.59 14.84
C PHE A 301 18.20 26.09 16.23
N VAL A 302 17.76 27.35 16.33
CA VAL A 302 17.32 27.96 17.58
C VAL A 302 15.80 27.85 17.66
N TRP A 303 15.31 27.02 18.58
CA TRP A 303 13.89 26.84 18.81
C TRP A 303 13.40 27.86 19.86
N VAL A 304 12.58 28.83 19.42
CA VAL A 304 12.08 29.93 20.26
C VAL A 304 10.80 29.50 20.99
N ARG A 305 10.98 28.73 22.07
CA ARG A 305 9.89 28.08 22.82
C ARG A 305 9.11 29.03 23.73
N GLU A 306 9.78 30.04 24.27
CA GLU A 306 9.17 30.97 25.21
C GLU A 306 8.24 31.95 24.47
N PRO A 307 6.92 31.94 24.76
CA PRO A 307 5.97 32.78 24.02
C PRO A 307 6.26 34.27 24.14
N GLU A 308 6.71 34.72 25.31
CA GLU A 308 7.07 36.12 25.55
C GLU A 308 8.33 36.52 24.76
N LEU A 309 9.36 35.68 24.74
CA LEU A 309 10.56 35.90 23.95
C LEU A 309 10.23 35.97 22.45
N ARG A 310 9.40 35.03 21.97
CA ARG A 310 8.92 35.02 20.59
C ARG A 310 8.15 36.29 20.25
N ALA A 311 7.22 36.72 21.10
CA ALA A 311 6.43 37.93 20.88
C ALA A 311 7.32 39.19 20.85
N ARG A 312 8.28 39.32 21.77
CA ARG A 312 9.25 40.43 21.76
C ARG A 312 10.05 40.48 20.46
N LEU A 313 10.59 39.34 20.02
CA LEU A 313 11.36 39.24 18.79
C LEU A 313 10.52 39.68 17.58
N LEU A 314 9.34 39.09 17.40
CA LEU A 314 8.51 39.37 16.23
C LEU A 314 7.97 40.80 16.22
N ASN A 315 7.66 41.38 17.39
CA ASN A 315 7.26 42.79 17.49
C ASN A 315 8.42 43.74 17.15
N ALA A 316 9.63 43.46 17.63
CA ALA A 316 10.81 44.26 17.30
C ALA A 316 11.15 44.20 15.80
N MET A 317 11.07 43.01 15.20
CA MET A 317 11.23 42.83 13.75
C MET A 317 10.14 43.56 12.96
N ALA A 318 8.89 43.50 13.41
CA ALA A 318 7.78 44.21 12.77
C ALA A 318 7.95 45.73 12.85
N ALA A 319 8.43 46.27 13.97
CA ALA A 319 8.75 47.69 14.12
C ALA A 319 9.85 48.09 13.13
N ARG A 320 10.96 47.32 13.07
CA ARG A 320 12.05 47.57 12.11
C ARG A 320 11.54 47.57 10.67
N TRP A 321 10.70 46.60 10.30
CA TRP A 321 10.16 46.50 8.95
C TRP A 321 9.23 47.67 8.60
N ARG A 322 8.45 48.18 9.57
CA ARG A 322 7.66 49.40 9.38
C ARG A 322 8.55 50.60 9.11
N ASP A 323 9.64 50.76 9.86
CA ASP A 323 10.58 51.85 9.67
C ASP A 323 11.24 51.80 8.29
N ASP A 324 11.70 50.61 7.86
CA ASP A 324 12.31 50.43 6.54
C ASP A 324 11.33 50.77 5.41
N LEU A 325 10.09 50.25 5.46
CA LEU A 325 9.07 50.52 4.44
C LEU A 325 8.57 51.98 4.48
N GLY A 326 8.55 52.59 5.66
CA GLY A 326 8.26 54.01 5.82
C GLY A 326 9.36 54.89 5.21
N GLY A 327 10.62 54.50 5.41
CA GLY A 327 11.78 55.12 4.77
C GLY A 327 11.76 55.02 3.25
N ASP A 328 11.21 53.93 2.71
CA ASP A 328 10.95 53.75 1.27
C ASP A 328 9.79 54.63 0.73
N GLY A 329 9.08 55.36 1.59
CA GLY A 329 7.96 56.23 1.22
C GLY A 329 6.66 55.48 0.93
N LEU A 330 6.48 54.26 1.43
CA LEU A 330 5.21 53.55 1.28
C LEU A 330 4.11 54.17 2.15
N ALA A 331 2.89 54.21 1.60
CA ALA A 331 1.71 54.66 2.35
C ALA A 331 1.44 53.73 3.55
N PRO A 332 1.00 54.26 4.72
CA PRO A 332 0.80 53.49 5.95
C PRO A 332 -0.03 52.20 5.78
N GLU A 333 -1.09 52.25 4.97
CA GLU A 333 -1.96 51.09 4.73
C GLU A 333 -1.25 49.97 3.94
N ARG A 334 -0.31 50.35 3.07
CA ARG A 334 0.53 49.40 2.32
C ARG A 334 1.63 48.80 3.20
N VAL A 335 2.16 49.59 4.15
CA VAL A 335 3.11 49.12 5.16
C VAL A 335 2.45 48.03 6.02
N GLU A 336 1.30 48.31 6.63
CA GLU A 336 0.62 47.32 7.49
C GLU A 336 0.22 46.06 6.71
N ARG A 337 -0.18 46.18 5.44
CA ARG A 337 -0.48 45.00 4.59
C ARG A 337 0.75 44.12 4.36
N ARG A 338 1.94 44.71 4.21
CA ARG A 338 3.18 43.93 4.06
C ARG A 338 3.56 43.28 5.39
N VAL A 339 3.52 44.04 6.48
CA VAL A 339 3.84 43.56 7.84
C VAL A 339 2.91 42.41 8.26
N ALA A 340 1.63 42.49 7.90
CA ALA A 340 0.65 41.42 8.15
C ALA A 340 1.03 40.06 7.53
N ARG A 341 1.89 40.01 6.51
CA ARG A 341 2.39 38.74 5.93
C ARG A 341 3.27 37.97 6.91
N GLY A 342 3.86 38.65 7.89
CA GLY A 342 4.65 38.04 8.97
C GLY A 342 3.79 37.38 10.05
N ARG A 343 2.46 37.57 10.03
CA ARG A 343 1.53 37.09 11.06
C ARG A 343 1.58 35.58 11.28
N ILE A 344 1.90 34.82 10.24
CA ILE A 344 2.14 33.37 10.34
C ILE A 344 3.14 32.99 11.44
N LEU A 345 4.18 33.80 11.71
CA LEU A 345 5.17 33.50 12.76
C LEU A 345 4.63 33.76 14.17
N PHE A 346 3.61 34.61 14.30
CA PHE A 346 2.90 34.83 15.56
C PHE A 346 1.92 33.70 15.85
N ASP A 347 1.20 33.26 14.82
CA ASP A 347 0.11 32.29 14.94
C ASP A 347 0.62 30.83 14.93
N ALA A 348 1.85 30.58 14.45
CA ALA A 348 2.42 29.25 14.42
C ALA A 348 2.57 28.65 15.84
N PRO A 349 2.22 27.36 16.03
CA PRO A 349 2.48 26.66 17.28
C PRO A 349 3.94 26.78 17.70
N GLU A 350 4.86 26.50 16.77
CA GLU A 350 6.30 26.48 17.03
C GLU A 350 7.06 27.32 16.00
N VAL A 351 8.16 27.96 16.46
CA VAL A 351 9.04 28.78 15.61
C VAL A 351 10.49 28.38 15.82
N ILE A 352 11.16 28.03 14.72
CA ILE A 352 12.58 27.65 14.69
C ILE A 352 13.33 28.60 13.77
N ILE A 353 14.45 29.14 14.22
CA ILE A 353 15.29 30.06 13.46
C ILE A 353 16.59 29.35 13.09
N PRO A 354 16.86 29.05 11.80
CA PRO A 354 18.15 28.59 11.36
C PRO A 354 19.18 29.72 11.42
N PHE A 355 20.35 29.44 11.98
CA PHE A 355 21.51 30.32 12.03
C PHE A 355 22.69 29.70 11.30
N CYS A 356 23.46 30.57 10.65
CA CYS A 356 24.81 30.30 10.19
C CYS A 356 25.80 30.78 11.26
N VAL A 357 26.73 29.90 11.65
CA VAL A 357 27.81 30.20 12.59
C VAL A 357 29.16 29.83 11.97
N PRO A 358 30.26 30.55 12.27
CA PRO A 358 31.57 30.30 11.67
C PRO A 358 32.32 29.12 12.31
N ASP A 359 31.61 28.07 12.74
CA ASP A 359 32.18 26.89 13.38
C ASP A 359 32.97 26.03 12.38
N GLY A 360 34.30 26.03 12.54
CA GLY A 360 35.25 25.40 11.63
C GLY A 360 35.59 26.24 10.40
N ALA A 361 35.18 27.51 10.34
CA ALA A 361 35.53 28.40 9.24
C ALA A 361 37.04 28.71 9.21
N HIS A 362 37.62 28.86 8.01
CA HIS A 362 38.99 29.30 7.84
C HIS A 362 39.11 30.82 7.99
N ASP A 363 40.23 31.25 8.57
CA ASP A 363 40.58 32.67 8.61
C ASP A 363 41.39 33.06 7.36
N TYR A 364 40.68 33.56 6.34
CA TYR A 364 41.31 34.03 5.11
C TYR A 364 41.67 35.53 5.18
N PRO A 365 42.90 35.93 4.78
CA PRO A 365 43.33 37.33 4.81
C PRO A 365 42.66 38.20 3.74
N ASP A 366 42.18 37.62 2.62
CA ASP A 366 41.53 38.36 1.54
C ASP A 366 39.99 38.27 1.56
N GLN A 367 39.36 39.36 1.14
CA GLN A 367 37.90 39.49 1.11
C GLN A 367 37.23 38.47 0.18
N ARG A 368 37.88 38.11 -0.93
CA ARG A 368 37.31 37.20 -1.93
C ARG A 368 37.08 35.81 -1.34
N ARG A 369 38.07 35.23 -0.64
CA ARG A 369 37.93 33.91 -0.01
C ARG A 369 36.98 33.95 1.19
N ARG A 370 37.01 35.00 2.02
CA ARG A 370 36.02 35.16 3.11
C ARG A 370 34.58 35.18 2.59
N ALA A 371 34.33 35.90 1.49
CA ALA A 371 33.00 35.93 0.86
C ALA A 371 32.59 34.57 0.29
N ALA A 372 33.53 33.85 -0.32
CA ALA A 372 33.29 32.50 -0.81
C ALA A 372 32.95 31.51 0.32
N GLU A 373 33.67 31.57 1.44
CA GLU A 373 33.41 30.72 2.60
C GLU A 373 32.07 31.04 3.27
N SER A 374 31.74 32.32 3.45
CA SER A 374 30.42 32.74 3.93
C SER A 374 29.28 32.25 3.02
N THR A 375 29.48 32.31 1.71
CA THR A 375 28.52 31.77 0.73
C THR A 375 28.37 30.25 0.89
N MET A 376 29.48 29.53 0.98
CA MET A 376 29.51 28.08 1.16
C MET A 376 28.78 27.65 2.44
N PHE A 377 29.00 28.35 3.56
CA PHE A 377 28.31 28.09 4.82
C PHE A 377 26.81 28.39 4.72
N THR A 378 26.43 29.47 4.02
CA THR A 378 25.03 29.83 3.77
C THR A 378 24.30 28.75 2.96
N VAL A 379 24.96 28.19 1.94
CA VAL A 379 24.42 27.08 1.14
C VAL A 379 24.20 25.83 2.01
N ALA A 380 25.15 25.51 2.89
CA ALA A 380 25.01 24.37 3.82
C ALA A 380 23.80 24.55 4.77
N VAL A 381 23.60 25.76 5.32
CA VAL A 381 22.41 26.04 6.14
C VAL A 381 21.13 25.94 5.32
N GLY A 382 21.10 26.42 4.07
CA GLY A 382 19.96 26.25 3.17
C GLY A 382 19.60 24.77 2.92
N ALA A 383 20.61 23.92 2.77
CA ALA A 383 20.42 22.47 2.64
C ALA A 383 19.83 21.86 3.92
N ALA A 384 20.33 22.25 5.10
CA ALA A 384 19.78 21.79 6.38
C ALA A 384 18.36 22.31 6.63
N VAL A 385 18.04 23.54 6.26
CA VAL A 385 16.67 24.07 6.30
C VAL A 385 15.75 23.18 5.48
N GLN A 386 16.10 22.87 4.23
CA GLN A 386 15.31 21.96 3.40
C GLN A 386 15.17 20.57 4.04
N GLY A 387 16.24 20.05 4.64
CA GLY A 387 16.24 18.80 5.41
C GLY A 387 15.21 18.82 6.55
N LEU A 388 15.17 19.89 7.34
CA LEU A 388 14.20 20.07 8.42
C LEU A 388 12.77 20.11 7.90
N LEU A 389 12.50 20.88 6.84
CA LEU A 389 11.14 20.98 6.27
C LEU A 389 10.64 19.61 5.79
N VAL A 390 11.51 18.81 5.16
CA VAL A 390 11.17 17.45 4.71
C VAL A 390 10.99 16.50 5.89
N ALA A 391 11.89 16.53 6.88
CA ALA A 391 11.83 15.67 8.06
C ALA A 391 10.56 15.92 8.90
N LEU A 392 10.07 17.16 8.96
CA LEU A 392 8.77 17.48 9.56
C LEU A 392 7.61 16.91 8.73
N ALA A 393 7.65 17.11 7.40
CA ALA A 393 6.58 16.68 6.51
C ALA A 393 6.40 15.15 6.49
N THR A 394 7.47 14.37 6.54
CA THR A 394 7.42 12.89 6.61
C THR A 394 6.88 12.38 7.94
N ARG A 395 6.70 13.25 8.94
CA ARG A 395 6.09 12.98 10.24
C ARG A 395 4.70 13.62 10.38
N GLY A 396 4.10 14.06 9.27
CA GLY A 396 2.78 14.70 9.24
C GLY A 396 2.77 16.16 9.73
N VAL A 397 3.92 16.76 10.02
CA VAL A 397 4.01 18.13 10.53
C VAL A 397 4.27 19.11 9.39
N GLY A 398 3.41 20.11 9.29
CA GLY A 398 3.52 21.20 8.35
C GLY A 398 4.62 22.19 8.75
N SER A 399 5.19 22.87 7.75
CA SER A 399 6.17 23.92 8.01
C SER A 399 6.18 24.99 6.94
N CYS A 400 6.72 26.17 7.26
CA CYS A 400 6.95 27.23 6.29
C CYS A 400 8.18 28.05 6.65
N TRP A 401 9.21 27.97 5.80
CA TRP A 401 10.35 28.89 5.86
C TRP A 401 9.99 30.26 5.29
N ILE A 402 10.35 31.32 6.01
CA ILE A 402 10.16 32.72 5.65
C ILE A 402 11.50 33.44 5.88
N GLY A 403 11.98 34.20 4.90
CA GLY A 403 13.26 34.90 4.98
C GLY A 403 13.29 36.12 5.93
N SER A 404 12.36 36.25 6.87
CA SER A 404 12.12 37.48 7.65
C SER A 404 13.33 37.95 8.47
N THR A 405 13.94 37.06 9.25
CA THR A 405 15.07 37.41 10.16
C THR A 405 16.33 37.84 9.42
N ILE A 406 16.48 37.50 8.13
CA ILE A 406 17.60 37.94 7.27
C ILE A 406 17.61 39.48 7.13
N PHE A 407 16.43 40.12 7.19
CA PHE A 407 16.29 41.57 7.06
C PHE A 407 16.40 42.31 8.41
N ALA A 408 16.52 41.60 9.53
CA ALA A 408 16.70 42.19 10.86
C ALA A 408 17.67 41.36 11.71
N PRO A 409 18.91 41.12 11.24
CA PRO A 409 19.82 40.20 11.90
C PRO A 409 20.34 40.74 13.24
N GLU A 410 20.56 42.05 13.38
CA GLU A 410 20.96 42.70 14.64
C GLU A 410 19.86 42.56 15.69
N VAL A 411 18.63 42.94 15.33
CA VAL A 411 17.44 42.81 16.20
C VAL A 411 17.27 41.37 16.67
N THR A 412 17.47 40.41 15.76
CA THR A 412 17.33 38.98 16.08
C THR A 412 18.38 38.53 17.09
N ARG A 413 19.65 38.92 16.93
CA ARG A 413 20.72 38.58 17.88
C ARG A 413 20.52 39.26 19.23
N GLU A 414 20.20 40.54 19.24
CA GLU A 414 20.01 41.33 20.46
C GLU A 414 18.87 40.79 21.31
N VAL A 415 17.72 40.48 20.70
CA VAL A 415 16.56 39.97 21.46
C VAL A 415 16.80 38.55 21.97
N LEU A 416 17.54 37.73 21.24
CA LEU A 416 17.83 36.34 21.61
C LEU A 416 19.11 36.18 22.44
N ASP A 417 19.82 37.26 22.75
CA ASP A 417 21.10 37.27 23.47
C ASP A 417 22.15 36.34 22.83
N LEU A 418 22.32 36.46 21.49
CA LEU A 418 23.24 35.64 20.70
C LEU A 418 24.49 36.43 20.28
N ALA A 419 25.59 35.70 20.06
CA ALA A 419 26.86 36.29 19.64
C ALA A 419 26.76 37.00 18.27
N GLY A 420 27.58 38.04 18.09
CA GLY A 420 27.55 38.92 16.91
C GLY A 420 27.79 38.23 15.57
N ASP A 421 28.44 37.07 15.58
CA ASP A 421 28.75 36.23 14.42
C ASP A 421 27.69 35.17 14.11
N TRP A 422 26.59 35.11 14.88
CA TRP A 422 25.42 34.29 14.56
C TRP A 422 24.54 35.01 13.54
N ASN A 423 24.49 34.49 12.32
CA ASN A 423 23.73 35.10 11.24
C ASN A 423 22.39 34.35 11.02
N PRO A 424 21.22 34.95 11.32
CA PRO A 424 19.94 34.29 11.10
C PRO A 424 19.60 34.19 9.60
N LEU A 425 19.13 33.02 9.17
CA LEU A 425 18.82 32.69 7.77
C LEU A 425 17.33 32.37 7.56
N GLY A 426 16.46 33.23 8.11
CA GLY A 426 15.01 33.12 8.06
C GLY A 426 14.41 32.55 9.35
N ALA A 427 13.11 32.29 9.32
CA ALA A 427 12.37 31.64 10.40
C ALA A 427 11.45 30.58 9.82
N ILE A 428 11.23 29.50 10.56
CA ILE A 428 10.42 28.36 10.17
C ILE A 428 9.24 28.29 11.12
N ALA A 429 8.05 28.57 10.61
CA ALA A 429 6.80 28.24 11.30
C ALA A 429 6.57 26.72 11.22
N VAL A 430 6.19 26.09 12.33
CA VAL A 430 5.97 24.65 12.44
C VAL A 430 4.66 24.38 13.18
N GLY A 431 3.87 23.43 12.65
CA GLY A 431 2.58 23.05 13.22
C GLY A 431 1.89 21.97 12.39
N TYR A 432 0.90 21.30 12.96
CA TYR A 432 0.05 20.40 12.17
C TYR A 432 -0.78 21.21 11.17
N PRO A 433 -0.85 20.82 9.90
CA PRO A 433 -1.73 21.48 8.94
C PRO A 433 -3.20 21.19 9.27
N GLU A 434 -4.12 22.06 8.82
CA GLU A 434 -5.56 21.81 8.92
C GLU A 434 -6.03 20.66 8.00
N GLU A 435 -5.33 20.46 6.90
CA GLU A 435 -5.55 19.37 5.93
C GLU A 435 -4.30 18.49 5.84
N GLU A 436 -4.50 17.18 5.64
CA GLU A 436 -3.40 16.23 5.50
C GLU A 436 -2.44 16.58 4.35
N LEU A 437 -1.13 16.41 4.58
CA LEU A 437 -0.11 16.68 3.57
C LEU A 437 -0.14 15.62 2.48
N GLN A 438 -0.50 16.04 1.26
CA GLN A 438 -0.45 15.16 0.08
C GLN A 438 0.82 15.39 -0.76
N PRO A 439 1.38 14.35 -1.41
CA PRO A 439 2.45 14.50 -2.39
C PRO A 439 2.09 15.51 -3.50
N ARG A 440 3.04 16.33 -3.96
CA ARG A 440 2.85 17.18 -5.17
C ARG A 440 3.28 16.44 -6.41
N GLU A 441 2.63 16.78 -7.52
CA GLU A 441 3.18 16.52 -8.84
C GLU A 441 4.36 17.48 -9.11
N PRO A 442 5.56 16.96 -9.41
CA PRO A 442 6.70 17.79 -9.79
C PRO A 442 6.46 18.40 -11.17
N ARG A 443 6.94 19.64 -11.38
CA ARG A 443 6.94 20.28 -12.71
C ARG A 443 7.96 19.58 -13.63
N PRO A 444 7.77 19.64 -14.97
CA PRO A 444 8.77 19.17 -15.92
C PRO A 444 10.14 19.82 -15.66
N GLY A 445 11.21 19.01 -15.61
CA GLY A 445 12.53 19.44 -15.15
C GLY A 445 13.35 20.32 -16.12
N GLY A 446 12.90 20.48 -17.37
CA GLY A 446 13.70 21.09 -18.43
C GLY A 446 14.11 22.56 -18.21
N PHE A 447 13.45 23.30 -17.33
CA PHE A 447 13.85 24.68 -17.00
C PHE A 447 14.91 24.75 -15.89
N GLY A 448 15.07 23.69 -15.08
CA GLY A 448 15.93 23.66 -13.90
C GLY A 448 17.20 22.81 -14.06
N LEU A 449 17.29 22.02 -15.12
CA LEU A 449 18.45 21.20 -15.46
C LEU A 449 19.07 21.71 -16.76
N ILE A 450 20.36 22.03 -16.71
CA ILE A 450 21.17 22.36 -17.89
C ILE A 450 22.18 21.23 -18.06
N GLU A 451 22.12 20.52 -19.18
CA GLU A 451 23.08 19.48 -19.57
C GLU A 451 24.13 20.12 -20.49
N LEU A 452 25.41 20.08 -20.07
CA LEU A 452 26.54 20.69 -20.78
C LEU A 452 27.41 19.65 -21.46
#